data_AF-A0A7K0FDN6-F1
#
_entry.id   AF-A0A7K0FDN6-F1
#
_cell.length_a   1.000
_cell.length_b   1.000
_cell.length_c   1.000
_cell.angle_alpha   90.00
_cell.angle_beta   90.00
_cell.angle_gamma   90.00
#
_symmetry.space_group_name_H-M   'P 1'
#
loop_
_entity.id
_entity.type
_entity.pdbx_description
1 polymer ?
#
loop_
_entity_poly.entity_id
_entity_poly.type
_entity_poly.pdbx_seq_one_letter_code
_entity_poly.pdbx_strand_id
1 'polypeptide(L)'
;MLIATILYIGLTFSDRELKFYRLWDAVIKAECIFLLVPVFKIIWFYFFQTSYSLKDIQNFYPLSALNIIEYKELQKWSIYPLQILNLFELTYIIYLAHQVGHLTNTNTDNGLKIVGYSYVHALLLWVITIMFFTRNYY
;
A
#
# COMPACT_ATOMS: atom_id res chain seq x y z
N MET A 1 -10.22 7.68 3.87
CA MET A 1 -11.35 8.19 3.05
C MET A 1 -11.00 8.19 1.58
N LEU A 2 -9.80 8.64 1.23
CA LEU A 2 -9.31 8.71 -0.15
C LEU A 2 -9.42 7.38 -0.92
N ILE A 3 -8.96 6.26 -0.35
CA ILE A 3 -8.96 4.96 -1.05
C ILE A 3 -10.39 4.49 -1.35
N ALA A 4 -11.30 4.63 -0.39
CA ALA A 4 -12.71 4.31 -0.63
C ALA A 4 -13.32 5.19 -1.72
N THR A 5 -12.95 6.47 -1.80
CA THR A 5 -13.38 7.36 -2.89
C THR A 5 -12.82 6.90 -4.25
N ILE A 6 -11.53 6.54 -4.32
CA ILE A 6 -10.89 6.02 -5.53
C ILE A 6 -11.58 4.74 -6.01
N LEU A 7 -11.82 3.80 -5.10
CA LEU A 7 -12.53 2.56 -5.40
C LEU A 7 -13.98 2.83 -5.81
N TYR A 8 -14.66 3.78 -5.17
CA TYR A 8 -16.04 4.15 -5.48
C TYR A 8 -16.13 4.71 -6.90
N ILE A 9 -15.22 5.60 -7.29
CA ILE A 9 -15.11 6.10 -8.67
C ILE A 9 -14.86 4.92 -9.63
N GLY A 10 -13.94 4.01 -9.30
CA GLY A 10 -13.70 2.80 -10.10
C GLY A 10 -14.95 1.92 -10.27
N LEU A 11 -15.78 1.82 -9.23
CA LEU A 11 -17.05 1.08 -9.25
C LEU A 11 -18.14 1.78 -10.07
N THR A 12 -18.15 3.12 -10.17
CA THR A 12 -19.13 3.82 -11.03
C THR A 12 -18.99 3.47 -12.51
N PHE A 13 -17.81 3.04 -12.95
CA PHE A 13 -17.61 2.50 -14.30
C PHE A 13 -18.10 1.05 -14.46
N SER A 14 -18.54 0.39 -13.38
CA SER A 14 -18.84 -1.04 -13.33
C SER A 14 -20.34 -1.39 -13.32
N ASP A 15 -21.25 -0.46 -13.62
CA ASP A 15 -22.72 -0.67 -13.66
C ASP A 15 -23.35 -1.30 -12.40
N ARG A 16 -22.68 -1.22 -11.25
CA ARG A 16 -23.15 -1.80 -9.98
C ARG A 16 -23.41 -0.72 -8.94
N GLU A 17 -24.65 -0.69 -8.42
CA GLU A 17 -25.01 0.19 -7.32
C GLU A 17 -24.49 -0.38 -5.98
N LEU A 18 -23.45 0.24 -5.43
CA LEU A 18 -22.86 -0.11 -4.14
C LEU A 18 -22.88 1.12 -3.24
N LYS A 19 -23.42 0.98 -2.02
CA LYS A 19 -23.47 2.11 -1.07
C LYS A 19 -22.07 2.41 -0.54
N PHE A 20 -21.62 3.66 -0.67
CA PHE A 20 -20.28 4.12 -0.25
C PHE A 20 -19.88 3.66 1.16
N TYR A 21 -20.79 3.72 2.14
CA TYR A 21 -20.48 3.33 3.53
C TYR A 21 -20.02 1.88 3.67
N ARG A 22 -20.48 0.96 2.81
CA ARG A 22 -20.06 -0.45 2.83
C ARG A 22 -18.62 -0.60 2.34
N LEU A 23 -18.27 0.14 1.29
CA LEU A 23 -16.91 0.19 0.76
C LEU A 23 -15.95 0.84 1.77
N TRP A 24 -16.40 1.91 2.41
CA TRP A 24 -15.68 2.60 3.47
C TRP A 24 -15.33 1.67 4.64
N ASP A 25 -16.31 0.90 5.13
CA ASP A 25 -16.09 -0.11 6.17
C ASP A 25 -15.09 -1.21 5.75
N ALA A 26 -15.19 -1.69 4.51
CA ALA A 26 -14.23 -2.65 3.97
C ALA A 26 -12.80 -2.10 3.89
N VAL A 27 -12.65 -0.84 3.45
CA VAL A 27 -11.34 -0.16 3.38
C VAL A 27 -10.75 0.02 4.78
N ILE A 28 -11.53 0.46 5.77
CA ILE A 28 -11.03 0.60 7.16
C ILE A 28 -10.49 -0.74 7.68
N LYS A 29 -11.25 -1.83 7.48
CA LYS A 29 -10.82 -3.17 7.89
C LYS A 29 -9.51 -3.59 7.21
N ALA A 30 -9.34 -3.23 5.93
CA ALA A 30 -8.12 -3.51 5.19
C ALA A 30 -6.94 -2.66 5.68
N GLU A 31 -7.17 -1.38 6.00
CA GLU A 31 -6.14 -0.47 6.52
C GLU A 31 -5.53 -0.95 7.84
N CYS A 32 -6.25 -1.78 8.62
CA CYS A 32 -5.70 -2.43 9.81
C CYS A 32 -4.45 -3.28 9.52
N ILE A 33 -4.25 -3.77 8.29
CA ILE A 33 -3.04 -4.50 7.89
C ILE A 33 -1.80 -3.63 8.08
N PHE A 34 -1.89 -2.32 7.80
CA PHE A 34 -0.75 -1.41 7.93
C PHE A 34 -0.40 -1.11 9.40
N LEU A 35 -1.26 -1.41 10.37
CA LEU A 35 -0.91 -1.34 11.79
C LEU A 35 0.15 -2.36 12.19
N LEU A 36 0.31 -3.44 11.42
CA LEU A 36 1.38 -4.41 11.64
C LEU A 36 2.76 -3.82 11.31
N VAL A 37 2.85 -2.91 10.34
CA VAL A 37 4.13 -2.30 9.92
C VAL A 37 4.92 -1.69 11.10
N PRO A 38 4.35 -0.77 11.91
CA PRO A 38 5.06 -0.23 13.07
C PRO A 38 5.35 -1.28 14.13
N VAL A 39 4.49 -2.30 14.31
CA VAL A 39 4.75 -3.40 15.27
C VAL A 39 6.00 -4.19 14.86
N PHE A 40 6.09 -4.61 13.60
CA PHE A 40 7.26 -5.29 13.07
C PHE A 40 8.52 -4.42 13.14
N LYS A 41 8.37 -3.12 12.88
CA LYS A 41 9.47 -2.16 12.98
C LYS A 41 10.01 -2.04 14.40
N ILE A 42 9.14 -1.95 15.40
CA ILE A 42 9.53 -1.92 16.82
C ILE A 42 10.24 -3.22 17.19
N ILE A 43 9.66 -4.38 16.85
CA ILE A 43 10.28 -5.68 17.13
C ILE A 43 11.68 -5.77 16.51
N TRP A 44 11.84 -5.32 15.26
CA TRP A 44 13.13 -5.37 14.57
C TRP A 44 14.22 -4.55 15.27
N PHE A 45 13.95 -3.27 15.55
CA PHE A 45 14.94 -2.39 16.16
C PHE A 45 15.13 -2.62 17.66
N TYR A 46 14.16 -3.25 18.33
CA TYR A 46 14.30 -3.61 19.73
C TYR A 46 15.10 -4.90 19.94
N PHE A 47 14.92 -5.92 19.08
CA PHE A 47 15.53 -7.24 19.28
C PHE A 47 16.70 -7.57 18.33
N PHE A 48 16.68 -7.09 17.08
CA PHE A 48 17.63 -7.54 16.04
C PHE A 48 18.69 -6.49 15.71
N GLN A 49 18.28 -5.24 15.50
CA GLN A 49 19.17 -4.13 15.19
C GLN A 49 19.06 -3.07 16.28
N THR A 50 19.75 -3.27 17.40
CA THR A 50 19.70 -2.37 18.57
C THR A 50 20.58 -1.13 18.44
N SER A 51 21.57 -1.17 17.54
CA SER A 51 22.38 -0.02 17.15
C SER A 51 21.88 0.51 15.80
N TYR A 52 21.13 1.61 15.84
CA TYR A 52 20.55 2.24 14.65
C TYR A 52 20.65 3.77 14.72
N SER A 53 20.77 4.39 13.56
CA SER A 53 20.63 5.83 13.38
C SER A 53 19.19 6.20 13.06
N LEU A 54 18.88 7.50 13.13
CA LEU A 54 17.59 8.02 12.66
C LEU A 54 17.33 7.67 11.18
N LYS A 55 18.40 7.61 10.37
CA LYS A 55 18.30 7.31 8.93
C LYS A 55 17.94 5.84 8.69
N ASP A 56 18.42 4.92 9.52
CA ASP A 56 18.04 3.50 9.45
C ASP A 56 16.55 3.33 9.73
N ILE A 57 16.04 3.99 10.78
CA ILE A 57 14.60 3.95 11.10
C ILE A 57 13.80 4.53 9.93
N GLN A 58 14.19 5.67 9.36
CA GLN A 58 13.43 6.30 8.28
C GLN A 58 13.35 5.43 7.01
N ASN A 59 14.45 4.75 6.66
CA ASN A 59 14.51 3.95 5.44
C ASN A 59 14.03 2.51 5.63
N PHE A 60 13.86 2.05 6.87
CA PHE A 60 13.36 0.71 7.13
C PHE A 60 11.84 0.62 6.98
N TYR A 61 11.40 -0.18 6.01
CA TYR A 61 10.03 -0.66 5.87
C TYR A 61 10.04 -2.18 5.93
N PRO A 62 9.48 -2.83 6.97
CA PRO A 62 9.58 -4.28 7.13
C PRO A 62 8.96 -5.03 5.95
N LEU A 63 9.57 -6.17 5.59
CA LEU A 63 9.11 -7.04 4.49
C LEU A 63 8.96 -6.31 3.13
N SER A 64 9.73 -5.23 2.91
CA SER A 64 9.81 -4.53 1.64
C SER A 64 10.98 -5.01 0.79
N ALA A 65 10.89 -4.78 -0.53
CA ALA A 65 11.98 -5.03 -1.47
C ALA A 65 13.25 -4.24 -1.10
N LEU A 66 13.09 -3.09 -0.44
CA LEU A 66 14.22 -2.31 0.06
C LEU A 66 15.06 -3.05 1.11
N ASN A 67 14.51 -4.00 1.86
CA ASN A 67 15.33 -4.77 2.82
C ASN A 67 16.22 -5.82 2.12
N ILE A 68 15.92 -6.16 0.87
CA ILE A 68 16.73 -7.08 0.05
C ILE A 68 17.92 -6.32 -0.57
N ILE A 69 17.72 -5.04 -0.90
CA ILE A 69 18.67 -4.18 -1.60
C ILE A 69 19.12 -3.08 -0.63
N GLU A 70 20.35 -3.15 -0.10
CA GLU A 70 20.81 -2.21 0.92
C GLU A 70 20.62 -0.74 0.48
N TYR A 71 19.81 0.01 1.24
CA TYR A 71 19.40 1.37 0.85
C TYR A 71 20.56 2.36 0.69
N LYS A 72 21.73 2.05 1.25
CA LYS A 72 22.92 2.92 1.23
C LYS A 72 23.54 3.04 -0.16
N GLU A 73 23.35 2.05 -1.02
CA GLU A 73 23.88 2.03 -2.39
C GLU A 73 22.89 2.60 -3.41
N LEU A 74 21.68 2.95 -2.96
CA LEU A 74 20.58 3.37 -3.82
C LEU A 74 20.47 4.88 -3.96
N GLN A 75 19.99 5.30 -5.14
CA GLN A 75 19.63 6.70 -5.38
C GLN A 75 18.38 7.04 -4.56
N LYS A 76 18.31 8.24 -3.97
CA LYS A 76 17.22 8.63 -3.06
C LYS A 76 15.81 8.41 -3.66
N TRP A 77 15.64 8.69 -4.95
CA TRP A 77 14.36 8.54 -5.63
C TRP A 77 13.87 7.09 -5.73
N SER A 78 14.77 6.10 -5.68
CA SER A 78 14.41 4.67 -5.78
C SER A 78 14.10 4.04 -4.43
N ILE A 79 14.36 4.73 -3.31
CA ILE A 79 14.10 4.22 -1.96
C ILE A 79 12.59 4.06 -1.74
N TYR A 80 11.80 5.12 -1.98
CA TYR A 80 10.35 5.11 -1.77
C TYR A 80 9.60 4.02 -2.56
N PRO A 81 9.79 3.83 -3.88
CA PRO A 81 9.11 2.76 -4.62
C PRO A 81 9.46 1.37 -4.07
N LEU A 82 10.71 1.13 -3.63
CA LEU A 82 11.11 -0.14 -3.04
C LEU A 82 10.52 -0.36 -1.64
N GLN A 83 10.21 0.69 -0.89
CA GLN A 83 9.45 0.59 0.37
C GLN A 83 7.99 0.21 0.12
N ILE A 84 7.36 0.80 -0.89
CA ILE A 84 5.96 0.51 -1.26
C ILE A 84 5.81 -0.91 -1.79
N LEU A 85 6.83 -1.47 -2.47
CA LEU A 85 6.87 -2.88 -2.81
C LEU A 85 7.14 -3.74 -1.58
N ASN A 86 6.11 -4.01 -0.81
CA ASN A 86 6.19 -4.81 0.42
C ASN A 86 5.02 -5.80 0.57
N LEU A 87 5.21 -6.77 1.47
CA LEU A 87 4.22 -7.82 1.69
C LEU A 87 2.90 -7.31 2.30
N PHE A 88 2.94 -6.23 3.08
CA PHE A 88 1.73 -5.62 3.66
C PHE A 88 0.86 -4.99 2.58
N GLU A 89 1.46 -4.27 1.64
CA GLU A 89 0.79 -3.70 0.47
C GLU A 89 0.18 -4.79 -0.42
N LEU A 90 0.93 -5.87 -0.69
CA LEU A 90 0.40 -7.01 -1.44
C LEU A 90 -0.80 -7.67 -0.72
N THR A 91 -0.67 -7.88 0.59
CA THR A 91 -1.75 -8.45 1.42
C THR A 91 -2.96 -7.52 1.44
N TYR A 92 -2.74 -6.21 1.52
CA TYR A 92 -3.78 -5.19 1.45
C TYR A 92 -4.54 -5.25 0.13
N ILE A 93 -3.85 -5.30 -1.02
CA ILE A 93 -4.47 -5.39 -2.34
C ILE A 93 -5.34 -6.66 -2.45
N ILE A 94 -4.83 -7.82 -2.02
CA ILE A 94 -5.56 -9.10 -2.09
C ILE A 94 -6.78 -9.09 -1.17
N TYR A 95 -6.61 -8.64 0.09
CA TYR A 95 -7.71 -8.58 1.05
C TYR A 95 -8.79 -7.60 0.61
N LEU A 96 -8.40 -6.42 0.11
CA LEU A 96 -9.31 -5.43 -0.42
C LEU A 96 -10.06 -5.96 -1.64
N ALA A 97 -9.39 -6.67 -2.55
CA ALA A 97 -10.00 -7.33 -3.70
C ALA A 97 -11.06 -8.36 -3.27
N HIS A 98 -10.74 -9.19 -2.26
CA HIS A 98 -11.72 -10.12 -1.69
C HIS A 98 -12.95 -9.40 -1.15
N GLN A 99 -12.76 -8.32 -0.37
CA GLN A 99 -13.87 -7.54 0.19
C GLN A 99 -14.71 -6.87 -0.90
N VAL A 100 -14.08 -6.30 -1.93
CA VAL A 100 -14.79 -5.68 -3.07
C VAL A 100 -15.55 -6.74 -3.88
N GLY A 101 -14.96 -7.90 -4.13
CA GLY A 101 -15.61 -9.04 -4.78
C GLY A 101 -16.86 -9.50 -4.02
N HIS A 102 -16.76 -9.61 -2.70
CA HIS A 102 -17.88 -9.94 -1.83
C HIS A 102 -18.97 -8.86 -1.84
N LEU A 103 -18.60 -7.58 -1.68
CA LEU A 103 -19.57 -6.48 -1.66
C LEU A 103 -20.32 -6.28 -2.99
N THR A 104 -19.69 -6.68 -4.10
CA THR A 104 -20.28 -6.60 -5.45
C THR A 104 -21.05 -7.86 -5.85
N ASN A 105 -21.16 -8.86 -4.97
CA ASN A 105 -21.72 -10.19 -5.25
C ASN A 105 -21.05 -10.85 -6.46
N THR A 106 -19.72 -10.81 -6.52
CA THR A 106 -18.93 -11.45 -7.58
C THR A 106 -17.91 -12.43 -6.98
N ASN A 107 -16.64 -12.34 -7.37
CA ASN A 107 -15.54 -13.17 -6.89
C ASN A 107 -14.30 -12.29 -6.67
N THR A 108 -13.28 -12.84 -6.04
CA THR A 108 -12.01 -12.14 -5.79
C THR A 108 -11.35 -11.67 -7.08
N ASP A 109 -11.48 -12.42 -8.18
CA ASP A 109 -10.89 -12.03 -9.48
C ASP A 109 -11.50 -10.71 -10.01
N ASN A 110 -12.82 -10.56 -9.93
CA ASN A 110 -13.49 -9.32 -10.31
C ASN A 110 -13.16 -8.18 -9.33
N GLY A 111 -13.08 -8.49 -8.04
CA GLY A 111 -12.59 -7.53 -7.05
C GLY A 111 -11.16 -7.07 -7.34
N LEU A 112 -10.29 -7.97 -7.77
CA LEU A 112 -8.90 -7.68 -8.10
C LEU A 112 -8.79 -6.82 -9.36
N LYS A 113 -9.67 -7.03 -10.35
CA LYS A 113 -9.78 -6.13 -11.51
C LYS A 113 -10.15 -4.72 -11.05
N ILE A 114 -11.18 -4.58 -10.20
CA ILE A 114 -11.63 -3.26 -9.72
C ILE A 114 -10.50 -2.57 -8.93
N VAL A 115 -9.92 -3.26 -7.95
CA VAL A 115 -8.79 -2.74 -7.13
C VAL A 115 -7.59 -2.42 -8.00
N GLY A 116 -7.30 -3.28 -8.99
CA GLY A 116 -6.23 -3.08 -9.97
C GLY A 116 -6.43 -1.80 -10.76
N TYR A 117 -7.56 -1.65 -11.46
CA TYR A 117 -7.84 -0.48 -12.30
C TYR A 117 -8.07 0.83 -11.55
N SER A 118 -8.28 0.78 -10.23
CA SER A 118 -8.51 1.98 -9.41
C SER A 118 -7.36 2.22 -8.43
N TYR A 119 -7.35 1.51 -7.30
CA TYR A 119 -6.37 1.69 -6.23
C TYR A 119 -4.93 1.51 -6.71
N VAL A 120 -4.62 0.41 -7.41
CA VAL A 120 -3.23 0.15 -7.83
C VAL A 120 -2.75 1.20 -8.83
N HIS A 121 -3.61 1.64 -9.76
CA HIS A 121 -3.28 2.74 -10.67
C HIS A 121 -3.06 4.07 -9.93
N ALA A 122 -3.89 4.39 -8.95
CA ALA A 122 -3.71 5.58 -8.13
C ALA A 122 -2.41 5.51 -7.29
N LEU A 123 -2.07 4.33 -6.76
CA LEU A 123 -0.82 4.10 -6.04
C LEU A 123 0.39 4.28 -6.96
N LEU A 124 0.34 3.76 -8.19
CA LEU A 124 1.40 3.94 -9.18
C LEU A 124 1.61 5.42 -9.52
N LEU A 125 0.52 6.16 -9.76
CA LEU A 125 0.58 7.61 -10.00
C LEU A 125 1.27 8.31 -8.83
N TRP A 126 0.83 8.01 -7.60
CA TRP A 126 1.40 8.56 -6.38
C TRP A 126 2.90 8.26 -6.25
N VAL A 127 3.31 7.01 -6.48
CA VAL A 127 4.72 6.60 -6.44
C VAL A 127 5.55 7.37 -7.46
N ILE A 128 5.09 7.47 -8.71
CA ILE A 128 5.79 8.23 -9.76
C ILE A 128 5.93 9.70 -9.38
N THR A 129 4.87 10.30 -8.82
CA THR A 129 4.90 11.68 -8.33
C THR A 129 5.97 11.88 -7.25
N ILE A 130 6.02 11.00 -6.24
CA ILE A 130 7.03 11.08 -5.18
C ILE A 130 8.44 10.86 -5.72
N MET A 131 8.63 9.90 -6.64
CA MET A 131 9.93 9.67 -7.30
C MET A 131 10.40 10.93 -8.04
N PHE A 132 9.51 11.57 -8.80
CA PHE A 132 9.80 12.80 -9.53
C PHE A 132 10.20 13.94 -8.59
N PHE A 133 9.41 14.19 -7.54
CA PHE A 133 9.74 15.24 -6.57
C PHE A 133 11.04 14.97 -5.82
N THR A 134 11.27 13.71 -5.41
CA THR A 134 12.50 13.32 -4.72
C THR A 134 13.74 13.54 -5.58
N ARG A 135 13.65 13.32 -6.89
CA ARG A 135 14.77 13.53 -7.81
C ARG A 135 15.06 15.01 -8.10
N ASN A 136 14.03 15.85 -8.20
CA ASN A 136 14.19 17.24 -8.64
C ASN A 136 14.49 18.22 -7.50
N TYR A 137 14.07 17.90 -6.28
CA TYR A 137 14.15 18.82 -5.14
C TYR A 137 15.08 18.34 -4.00
N TYR A 138 15.62 17.11 -4.07
CA TYR A 138 16.48 16.51 -3.04
C TYR A 138 17.67 15.74 -3.62
#